data_AF-A0A161UX15-F1
#
_entry.id   AF-A0A161UX15-F1
#
_cell.length_a   1.000
_cell.length_b   1.000
_cell.length_c   1.000
_cell.angle_alpha   90.00
_cell.angle_beta   90.00
_cell.angle_gamma   90.00
#
_symmetry.space_group_name_H-M   'P 1'
#
loop_
_entity.id
_entity.type
_entity.pdbx_description
1 polymer ?
#
loop_
_entity_poly.entity_id
_entity_poly.type
_entity_poly.pdbx_seq_one_letter_code
_entity_poly.pdbx_strand_id
1 'polypeptide(L)'
;MLRFVNLFFVVAVVIGAALVYDIKMSNENLADQVRQLSAEIAKEKDDIRYYKAQWSVLNQPGRLQGIVDRYNDILKLEPLRAEQITTLKALPVRPVLMEPVSADAMSGYASRVTSVQ
;
A
#
# COMPACT_ATOMS: atom_id res chain seq x y z
N MET A 1 44.17 14.34 57.43
CA MET A 1 43.18 14.91 56.47
C MET A 1 43.46 14.51 55.03
N LEU A 2 44.68 14.69 54.48
CA LEU A 2 45.03 14.27 53.10
C LEU A 2 44.74 12.80 52.75
N ARG A 3 44.91 11.87 53.70
CA ARG A 3 44.63 10.43 53.47
C ARG A 3 43.15 10.13 53.17
N PHE A 4 42.22 10.86 53.80
CA PHE A 4 40.78 10.70 53.54
C PHE A 4 40.39 11.28 52.18
N VAL A 5 40.99 12.41 51.80
CA VAL A 5 40.80 13.01 50.46
C VAL A 5 41.33 12.06 49.38
N ASN A 6 42.51 11.46 49.60
CA ASN A 6 43.08 10.52 48.65
C ASN A 6 42.22 9.25 48.49
N LEU A 7 41.70 8.73 49.60
CA LEU A 7 40.76 7.60 49.58
C LEU A 7 39.48 7.95 48.80
N PHE A 8 38.94 9.14 48.99
CA PHE A 8 37.78 9.62 48.25
C PHE A 8 38.05 9.67 46.74
N PHE A 9 39.20 10.20 46.32
CA PHE A 9 39.59 10.22 44.90
C PHE A 9 39.72 8.82 44.30
N VAL A 10 40.32 7.88 45.04
CA VAL A 10 40.44 6.48 44.57
C VAL A 10 39.05 5.87 44.38
N VAL A 11 38.14 6.07 45.34
CA VAL A 11 36.76 5.58 45.23
C VAL A 11 36.02 6.25 44.06
N ALA A 12 36.20 7.56 43.88
CA ALA A 12 35.60 8.29 42.76
C ALA A 12 36.09 7.78 41.39
N VAL A 13 37.39 7.46 41.27
CA VAL A 13 37.96 6.89 40.04
C VAL A 13 37.40 5.50 39.76
N VAL A 14 37.28 4.64 40.79
CA VAL A 14 36.70 3.30 40.64
C VAL A 14 35.23 3.35 40.20
N ILE A 15 34.44 4.24 40.81
CA ILE A 15 33.04 4.46 40.42
C ILE A 15 32.97 4.99 38.97
N GLY A 16 33.81 5.97 38.62
CA GLY A 16 33.88 6.49 37.25
C GLY A 16 34.24 5.40 36.23
N ALA A 17 35.19 4.53 36.54
CA ALA A 17 35.57 3.41 35.69
C ALA A 17 34.42 2.39 35.52
N ALA A 18 33.69 2.08 36.60
CA ALA A 18 32.52 1.21 36.54
C ALA A 18 31.39 1.80 35.67
N LEU A 19 31.10 3.10 35.83
CA LEU A 19 30.08 3.79 35.02
C LEU A 19 30.43 3.79 33.54
N VAL A 20 31.69 4.03 33.18
CA VAL A 20 32.16 3.97 31.78
C VAL A 20 32.03 2.57 31.20
N TYR A 21 32.31 1.54 32.01
CA TYR A 21 32.16 0.15 31.60
C TYR A 21 30.69 -0.21 31.32
N ASP A 22 29.77 0.20 32.20
CA ASP A 22 28.33 -0.04 32.01
C ASP A 22 27.78 0.69 30.78
N ILE A 23 28.25 1.92 30.52
CA ILE A 23 27.91 2.70 29.31
C ILE A 23 28.46 2.01 28.05
N LYS A 24 29.67 1.42 28.11
CA LYS A 24 30.24 0.69 26.98
C LYS A 24 29.41 -0.56 26.65
N MET A 25 29.01 -1.32 27.66
CA MET A 25 28.25 -2.56 27.52
C MET A 25 26.84 -2.33 26.97
N SER A 26 26.20 -1.22 27.34
CA SER A 26 24.84 -0.89 26.88
C SER A 26 24.78 -0.44 25.42
N ASN A 27 25.88 0.09 24.85
CA ASN A 27 25.95 0.49 23.45
C ASN A 27 26.17 -0.67 22.48
N GLU A 28 26.77 -1.78 22.94
CA GLU A 28 27.07 -2.94 22.10
C GLU A 28 25.78 -3.70 21.73
N ASN A 29 24.84 -3.79 22.67
CA ASN A 29 23.55 -4.45 22.46
C ASN A 29 22.64 -3.74 21.44
N LEU A 30 22.70 -2.41 21.34
CA LEU A 30 21.92 -1.68 20.33
C LEU A 30 22.59 -1.73 18.95
N ALA A 31 23.92 -1.65 18.90
CA ALA A 31 24.67 -1.79 17.65
C ALA A 31 24.49 -3.18 17.03
N ASP A 32 24.40 -4.23 17.84
CA ASP A 32 24.20 -5.60 17.38
C ASP A 32 22.78 -5.85 16.88
N GLN A 33 21.76 -5.30 17.56
CA GLN A 33 20.37 -5.37 17.10
C GLN A 33 20.18 -4.63 15.77
N VAL A 34 20.76 -3.44 15.60
CA VAL A 34 20.70 -2.69 14.34
C VAL A 34 21.40 -3.46 13.22
N ARG A 35 22.53 -4.12 13.50
CA ARG A 35 23.25 -4.95 12.53
C ARG A 35 22.44 -6.18 12.12
N GLN A 36 21.83 -6.89 13.07
CA GLN A 36 20.95 -8.03 12.79
C GLN A 36 19.74 -7.62 11.95
N LEU A 37 19.04 -6.55 12.34
CA LEU A 37 17.86 -6.08 11.63
C LEU A 37 18.23 -5.60 10.20
N SER A 38 19.37 -4.94 10.04
CA SER A 38 19.85 -4.51 8.72
C SER A 38 20.16 -5.71 7.80
N ALA A 39 20.72 -6.79 8.36
CA ALA A 39 20.97 -8.02 7.62
C ALA A 39 19.67 -8.71 7.21
N GLU A 40 18.66 -8.74 8.10
CA GLU A 40 17.33 -9.27 7.80
C GLU A 40 16.63 -8.48 6.68
N ILE A 41 16.66 -7.14 6.76
CA ILE A 41 16.13 -6.25 5.71
C ILE A 41 16.83 -6.48 4.37
N ALA A 42 18.15 -6.68 4.38
CA ALA A 42 18.90 -6.94 3.15
C ALA A 42 18.45 -8.26 2.48
N LYS A 43 18.28 -9.31 3.28
CA LYS A 43 17.79 -10.62 2.82
C LYS A 43 16.37 -10.53 2.25
N GLU A 44 15.46 -9.86 2.95
CA GLU A 44 14.08 -9.73 2.48
C GLU A 44 13.99 -8.91 1.17
N LYS A 45 14.85 -7.89 1.01
CA LYS A 45 14.96 -7.15 -0.25
C LYS A 45 15.46 -8.02 -1.40
N ASP A 46 16.36 -8.97 -1.16
CA ASP A 46 16.79 -9.93 -2.16
C ASP A 46 15.64 -10.85 -2.58
N ASP A 47 14.85 -11.33 -1.63
CA ASP A 47 13.68 -12.16 -1.91
C ASP A 47 12.64 -11.40 -2.76
N ILE A 48 12.36 -10.13 -2.42
CA ILE A 48 11.48 -9.26 -3.22
C ILE A 48 12.00 -9.09 -4.64
N ARG A 49 13.32 -8.88 -4.83
CA ARG A 49 13.92 -8.78 -6.16
C ARG A 49 13.71 -10.06 -6.96
N TYR A 50 13.92 -11.21 -6.32
CA TYR A 50 13.70 -12.51 -6.94
C TYR A 50 12.24 -12.71 -7.37
N TYR A 51 11.27 -12.44 -6.47
CA TYR A 51 9.85 -12.55 -6.81
C TYR A 51 9.42 -11.56 -7.89
N LYS A 52 9.95 -10.33 -7.88
CA LYS A 52 9.66 -9.34 -8.92
C LYS A 52 10.20 -9.78 -10.29
N ALA A 53 11.36 -10.43 -10.33
CA ALA A 53 11.91 -11.01 -11.56
C ALA A 53 10.99 -12.15 -12.08
N GLN A 54 10.56 -13.06 -11.21
CA GLN A 54 9.61 -14.10 -11.59
C GLN A 54 8.26 -13.56 -12.07
N TRP A 55 7.74 -12.52 -11.40
CA TRP A 55 6.50 -11.87 -11.81
C TRP A 55 6.63 -11.21 -13.19
N SER A 56 7.78 -10.60 -13.49
CA SER A 56 8.07 -10.07 -14.82
C SER A 56 8.08 -11.15 -15.90
N VAL A 57 8.55 -12.37 -15.57
CA VAL A 57 8.50 -13.52 -16.50
C VAL A 57 7.06 -14.00 -16.69
N LEU A 58 6.27 -14.03 -15.62
CA LEU A 58 4.88 -14.48 -15.70
C LEU A 58 4.01 -13.52 -16.52
N ASN A 59 4.23 -12.21 -16.39
CA ASN A 59 3.50 -11.15 -17.11
C ASN A 59 4.06 -10.79 -18.48
N GLN A 60 4.89 -11.65 -19.08
CA GLN A 60 5.41 -11.40 -20.41
C GLN A 60 4.27 -11.16 -21.42
N PRO A 61 4.25 -10.02 -22.13
CA PRO A 61 3.12 -9.61 -22.95
C PRO A 61 2.82 -10.59 -24.07
N GLY A 62 3.84 -11.25 -24.65
CA GLY A 62 3.64 -12.27 -25.67
C GLY A 62 2.85 -13.49 -25.19
N ARG A 63 2.98 -13.89 -23.92
CA ARG A 63 2.19 -15.00 -23.35
C ARG A 63 0.74 -14.60 -23.15
N LEU A 64 0.50 -13.37 -22.70
CA LEU A 64 -0.85 -12.81 -22.54
C LEU A 64 -1.54 -12.64 -23.90
N GLN A 65 -0.82 -12.13 -24.90
CA GLN A 65 -1.31 -11.99 -26.27
C GLN A 65 -1.74 -13.34 -26.85
N GLY A 66 -0.91 -14.38 -26.70
CA GLY A 66 -1.25 -15.72 -27.19
C GLY A 66 -2.48 -16.36 -26.52
N ILE A 67 -2.75 -16.04 -25.25
CA ILE A 67 -3.98 -16.46 -24.55
C ILE A 67 -5.18 -15.66 -25.10
N VAL A 68 -5.04 -14.35 -25.25
CA VAL A 68 -6.10 -13.50 -25.80
C VAL A 68 -6.46 -13.92 -27.23
N ASP A 69 -5.47 -14.21 -28.08
CA ASP A 69 -5.69 -14.67 -29.45
C ASP A 69 -6.39 -16.04 -29.48
N ARG A 70 -6.00 -16.96 -28.58
CA ARG A 70 -6.60 -18.31 -28.50
C ARG A 70 -8.05 -18.29 -28.03
N TYR A 71 -8.41 -17.39 -27.13
CA TYR A 71 -9.75 -17.34 -26.54
C TYR A 71 -10.59 -16.14 -27.03
N ASN A 72 -10.14 -15.47 -28.10
CA ASN A 72 -10.79 -14.27 -28.63
C ASN A 72 -12.27 -14.55 -29.02
N ASP A 73 -12.55 -15.75 -29.54
CA ASP A 73 -13.90 -16.17 -29.92
C ASP A 73 -14.92 -16.13 -28.77
N ILE A 74 -14.45 -16.35 -27.52
CA ILE A 74 -15.28 -16.35 -26.31
C ILE A 74 -15.23 -14.98 -25.63
N LEU A 75 -14.03 -14.41 -25.53
CA LEU A 75 -13.78 -13.22 -24.73
C LEU A 75 -14.12 -11.92 -25.49
N LYS A 76 -14.12 -11.92 -26.82
CA LYS A 76 -14.39 -10.77 -27.69
C LYS A 76 -13.63 -9.50 -27.25
N LEU A 77 -12.34 -9.65 -26.94
CA LEU A 77 -11.51 -8.52 -26.51
C LEU A 77 -11.22 -7.60 -27.70
N GLU A 78 -11.57 -6.33 -27.57
CA GLU A 78 -11.07 -5.28 -28.46
C GLU A 78 -9.71 -4.77 -28.00
N PRO A 79 -8.81 -4.40 -28.94
CA PRO A 79 -7.54 -3.79 -28.59
C PRO A 79 -7.77 -2.49 -27.83
N LEU A 80 -7.03 -2.31 -26.73
CA LEU A 80 -7.10 -1.11 -25.89
C LEU A 80 -6.76 0.11 -26.75
N ARG A 81 -7.72 1.03 -26.91
CA ARG A 81 -7.51 2.27 -27.66
C ARG A 81 -6.88 3.33 -26.77
N ALA A 82 -6.01 4.17 -27.32
CA ALA A 82 -5.30 5.19 -26.56
C ALA A 82 -6.25 6.16 -25.85
N GLU A 83 -7.41 6.44 -26.47
CA GLU A 83 -8.47 7.27 -25.88
C GLU A 83 -9.10 6.68 -24.60
N GLN A 84 -8.93 5.37 -24.35
CA GLN A 84 -9.46 4.69 -23.15
C GLN A 84 -8.53 4.82 -21.93
N ILE A 85 -7.28 5.26 -22.15
CA ILE A 85 -6.31 5.51 -21.07
C ILE A 85 -6.58 6.91 -20.51
N THR A 86 -7.43 6.97 -19.48
CA THR A 86 -7.79 8.24 -18.83
C THR A 86 -7.43 8.24 -17.34
N THR A 87 -7.26 9.42 -16.77
CA THR A 87 -7.05 9.58 -15.32
C THR A 87 -8.40 9.56 -14.63
N LEU A 88 -8.50 9.06 -13.39
CA LEU A 88 -9.76 9.01 -12.62
C LEU A 88 -10.55 10.33 -12.61
N LYS A 89 -9.85 11.47 -12.62
CA LYS A 89 -10.46 12.82 -12.66
C LYS A 89 -11.15 13.16 -13.98
N ALA A 90 -10.80 12.48 -15.07
CA ALA A 90 -11.35 12.68 -16.40
C ALA A 90 -12.42 11.65 -16.76
N LEU A 91 -12.83 10.79 -15.81
CA LEU A 91 -13.98 9.91 -15.99
C LEU A 91 -15.27 10.72 -15.87
N PRO A 92 -16.22 10.57 -16.81
CA PRO A 92 -17.53 11.17 -16.67
C PRO A 92 -18.23 10.59 -15.43
N VAL A 93 -18.98 11.43 -14.72
CA VAL A 93 -19.74 11.01 -13.55
C VAL A 93 -20.73 9.92 -13.98
N ARG A 94 -20.74 8.79 -13.25
CA ARG A 94 -21.65 7.68 -13.53
C ARG A 94 -23.08 8.22 -13.65
N PRO A 95 -23.75 8.07 -14.80
CA PRO A 95 -25.11 8.55 -14.94
C PRO A 95 -26.00 7.82 -13.94
N VAL A 96 -26.66 8.58 -13.07
CA VAL A 96 -27.74 8.06 -12.25
C VAL A 96 -28.89 7.82 -13.21
N LEU A 97 -29.18 6.55 -13.48
CA LEU A 97 -30.41 6.16 -14.17
C LEU A 97 -31.56 6.48 -13.22
N MET A 98 -32.11 7.70 -13.30
CA MET A 98 -33.40 7.99 -12.71
C MET A 98 -34.41 7.20 -13.51
N GLU A 99 -35.01 6.18 -12.90
CA GLU A 99 -36.19 5.52 -13.43
C GLU A 99 -37.23 6.61 -13.70
N PRO A 100 -37.82 6.70 -14.90
CA PRO A 100 -38.82 7.71 -15.18
C PRO A 100 -39.95 7.51 -14.17
N VAL A 101 -40.15 8.50 -13.30
CA VAL A 101 -41.34 8.58 -12.47
C VAL A 101 -42.50 8.56 -13.46
N SER A 102 -43.20 7.43 -13.52
CA SER A 102 -44.35 7.24 -14.39
C SER A 102 -45.37 8.32 -14.01
N ALA A 103 -45.75 9.13 -15.00
CA ALA A 103 -46.74 10.18 -14.86
C ALA A 103 -48.16 9.65 -14.60
N ASP A 104 -48.33 8.36 -14.34
CA ASP A 104 -49.61 7.72 -14.02
C ASP A 104 -50.02 7.87 -12.55
N ALA A 105 -49.10 8.23 -11.65
CA ALA A 105 -49.43 8.42 -10.23
C ALA A 105 -50.14 9.77 -9.93
N MET A 106 -50.27 10.66 -10.92
CA MET A 106 -50.95 11.96 -10.79
C MET A 106 -52.27 12.01 -11.57
N SER A 107 -52.94 10.87 -11.76
CA SER A 107 -54.33 10.81 -12.24
C SER A 107 -55.31 11.09 -11.09
N GLY A 108 -55.24 12.32 -10.56
CA GLY A 108 -56.15 12.82 -9.53
C GLY A 108 -57.39 13.45 -10.16
N TYR A 109 -58.54 12.80 -10.00
CA TYR A 109 -59.94 13.31 -10.01
C TYR A 109 -60.44 14.28 -11.11
N ALA A 110 -59.63 14.70 -12.07
CA ALA A 110 -59.97 15.79 -12.99
C ALA A 110 -60.65 15.35 -14.31
N SER A 111 -60.76 14.05 -14.62
CA SER A 111 -61.30 13.60 -15.92
C SER A 111 -62.80 13.25 -15.94
N ARG A 112 -63.55 13.46 -14.85
CA ARG A 112 -65.02 13.34 -14.88
C ARG A 112 -65.69 14.69 -15.13
N VAL A 113 -65.55 15.24 -16.34
CA VAL A 113 -66.51 16.24 -16.85
C VAL A 113 -66.79 15.97 -18.34
N THR A 114 -67.85 15.19 -18.56
CA THR A 114 -68.99 15.39 -19.49
C THR A 114 -68.80 16.11 -20.83
N SER A 115 -69.16 15.42 -21.93
CA SER A 115 -70.12 15.84 -22.99
C SER A 115 -70.16 14.73 -24.05
N VAL A 116 -71.10 13.79 -24.02
CA VAL A 116 -72.38 13.81 -24.76
C VAL A 116 -72.28 14.55 -26.10
N GLN A 117 -71.98 13.80 -27.17
CA GLN A 117 -72.91 13.61 -28.29
C GLN A 117 -72.49 12.39 -29.12
#